data_AF-A0A965IFR6-F1
#
_entry.id   AF-A0A965IFR6-F1
#
_cell.length_a   1.000
_cell.length_b   1.000
_cell.length_c   1.000
_cell.angle_alpha   90.00
_cell.angle_beta   90.00
_cell.angle_gamma   90.00
#
_symmetry.space_group_name_H-M   'P 1'
#
loop_
_entity.id
_entity.type
_entity.pdbx_description
1 polymer ?
#
loop_
_entity_poly.entity_id
_entity_poly.type
_entity_poly.pdbx_seq_one_letter_code
_entity_poly.pdbx_strand_id
1 'polypeptide(L)'
;MRKVAVIGAGAAGLCAAKHLLAQGMDPTIFEWGSRIGGLWVYENDNCISPAYLSLHVNSENKVTAYQDFPFPSDAPLYPDHKQMVDYFEAYADRFQ
;
A
#
# COMPACT_ATOMS: atom_id res chain seq x y z
N MET A 1 19.87 16.54 2.14
CA MET A 1 18.91 15.43 2.15
C MET A 1 19.43 14.33 1.22
N ARG A 2 19.41 13.06 1.63
CA ARG A 2 19.85 11.95 0.77
C ARG A 2 18.69 11.55 -0.15
N LYS A 3 18.90 11.56 -1.47
CA LYS A 3 17.91 11.11 -2.46
C LYS A 3 17.87 9.59 -2.53
N VAL A 4 16.67 9.01 -2.54
CA VAL A 4 16.48 7.56 -2.57
C VAL A 4 15.42 7.20 -3.60
N ALA A 5 15.74 6.28 -4.51
CA ALA A 5 14.74 5.73 -5.43
C ALA A 5 14.08 4.50 -4.78
N VAL A 6 12.74 4.50 -4.71
CA VAL A 6 11.93 3.35 -4.29
C VAL A 6 11.24 2.82 -5.53
N ILE A 7 11.41 1.53 -5.84
CA ILE A 7 10.83 0.91 -7.04
C ILE A 7 9.57 0.12 -6.63
N GLY A 8 8.41 0.57 -7.11
CA GLY A 8 7.09 0.04 -6.82
C GLY A 8 6.35 0.81 -5.72
N ALA A 9 5.07 1.09 -5.92
CA ALA A 9 4.15 1.74 -4.99
C ALA A 9 3.13 0.76 -4.38
N GLY A 10 3.53 -0.50 -4.19
CA GLY A 10 2.79 -1.47 -3.37
C GLY A 10 3.07 -1.29 -1.87
N ALA A 11 2.55 -2.22 -1.05
CA ALA A 11 2.70 -2.17 0.41
C ALA A 11 4.16 -1.96 0.89
N ALA A 12 5.12 -2.67 0.31
CA ALA A 12 6.52 -2.52 0.69
C ALA A 12 7.09 -1.13 0.33
N GLY A 13 6.77 -0.62 -0.86
CA GLY A 13 7.26 0.67 -1.34
C GLY A 13 6.71 1.85 -0.55
N LEU A 14 5.40 1.84 -0.24
CA LEU A 14 4.77 2.86 0.59
C LEU A 14 5.37 2.88 2.00
N CYS A 15 5.53 1.71 2.62
CA CYS A 15 6.15 1.58 3.95
C CYS A 15 7.61 2.08 3.93
N ALA A 16 8.38 1.71 2.90
CA ALA A 16 9.75 2.16 2.74
C ALA A 16 9.82 3.69 2.62
N ALA A 17 9.01 4.29 1.76
CA ALA A 17 8.97 5.74 1.57
C ALA A 17 8.65 6.49 2.88
N LYS A 18 7.61 6.06 3.61
CA LYS A 18 7.25 6.64 4.91
C LYS A 18 8.41 6.61 5.90
N HIS A 19 9.13 5.49 6.01
CA HIS A 19 10.25 5.38 6.94
C HIS A 19 11.48 6.17 6.47
N LEU A 20 11.73 6.26 5.17
CA LEU A 20 12.79 7.10 4.60
C LEU A 20 12.52 8.59 4.87
N LEU A 21 11.28 9.05 4.71
CA LEU A 21 10.84 10.40 5.07
C LEU A 21 11.07 10.68 6.57
N ALA A 22 10.67 9.74 7.44
CA ALA A 22 10.86 9.88 8.89
C ALA A 22 12.34 9.97 9.32
N GLN A 23 13.27 9.49 8.48
CA GLN A 23 14.72 9.61 8.70
C GLN A 23 15.33 10.87 8.04
N GLY A 24 14.51 11.79 7.53
CA GLY A 24 14.97 13.02 6.86
C GLY A 24 15.62 12.77 5.50
N MET A 25 15.26 11.67 4.82
CA MET A 25 15.66 11.41 3.43
C MET A 25 14.62 11.96 2.45
N ASP A 26 14.96 11.94 1.16
CA ASP A 26 14.14 12.43 0.05
C ASP A 26 13.82 11.27 -0.91
N PRO A 27 12.82 10.43 -0.59
CA PRO A 27 12.44 9.31 -1.43
C PRO A 27 11.60 9.73 -2.64
N THR A 28 11.87 9.14 -3.80
CA THR A 28 11.02 9.20 -4.99
C THR A 28 10.57 7.79 -5.33
N ILE A 29 9.25 7.57 -5.38
CA ILE A 29 8.67 6.28 -5.76
C ILE A 29 8.45 6.24 -7.26
N PHE A 30 8.90 5.16 -7.91
CA PHE A 30 8.63 4.87 -9.31
C PHE A 30 7.70 3.66 -9.38
N GLU A 31 6.45 3.86 -9.81
CA GLU A 31 5.47 2.80 -10.05
C GLU A 31 5.24 2.64 -11.55
N TRP A 32 5.06 1.39 -11.99
CA TRP A 32 4.83 1.08 -13.39
C TRP A 32 3.38 1.36 -13.80
N GLY A 33 2.42 1.00 -12.95
CA GLY A 33 0.99 1.26 -13.18
C GLY A 33 0.57 2.70 -12.87
N SER A 34 -0.66 3.04 -13.24
CA SER A 34 -1.24 4.36 -12.91
C SER A 34 -1.75 4.47 -11.47
N ARG A 35 -1.81 3.35 -10.73
CA ARG A 35 -2.34 3.28 -9.37
C ARG A 35 -1.34 2.70 -8.38
N ILE A 36 -1.36 3.22 -7.15
CA ILE A 36 -0.68 2.63 -6.00
C ILE A 36 -1.46 1.43 -5.45
N GLY A 37 -0.84 0.65 -4.57
CA GLY A 37 -1.43 -0.55 -3.95
C GLY A 37 -0.93 -1.87 -4.54
N GLY A 38 -0.29 -1.83 -5.72
CA GLY A 38 0.42 -2.95 -6.32
C GLY A 38 -0.46 -4.19 -6.52
N LEU A 39 -0.14 -5.27 -5.80
CA LEU A 39 -0.84 -6.57 -5.85
C LEU A 39 -2.36 -6.46 -5.67
N TRP A 40 -2.82 -5.47 -4.92
CA TRP A 40 -4.23 -5.35 -4.51
C TRP A 40 -5.11 -4.62 -5.53
N VAL A 41 -4.50 -4.02 -6.56
CA VAL A 41 -5.25 -3.34 -7.62
C VAL A 41 -5.79 -4.40 -8.59
N TYR A 42 -7.08 -4.66 -8.54
CA TYR A 42 -7.79 -5.50 -9.51
C TYR A 42 -7.81 -4.79 -10.88
N GLU A 43 -7.61 -5.54 -11.97
CA GLU A 43 -7.49 -5.01 -13.34
C GLU A 43 -6.43 -3.89 -13.46
N ASN A 44 -5.31 -4.04 -12.77
CA ASN A 44 -4.21 -3.08 -12.83
C ASN A 44 -3.65 -2.97 -14.26
N ASP A 45 -3.44 -1.75 -14.73
CA ASP A 45 -2.90 -1.43 -16.05
C ASP A 45 -1.41 -1.79 -16.21
N ASN A 46 -0.73 -2.12 -15.11
CA ASN A 46 0.61 -2.69 -15.14
C ASN A 46 0.65 -4.17 -15.61
N CYS A 47 -0.49 -4.84 -15.75
CA CYS A 47 -0.62 -6.24 -16.19
C CYS A 47 0.14 -7.28 -15.33
N ILE A 48 0.57 -6.90 -14.11
CA ILE A 48 1.33 -7.78 -13.20
C ILE A 48 0.63 -8.04 -11.87
N SER A 49 -0.50 -7.36 -11.61
CA SER A 49 -1.31 -7.61 -10.41
C SER A 49 -2.00 -8.99 -10.48
N PRO A 50 -1.84 -9.87 -9.48
CA PRO A 50 -2.52 -11.15 -9.43
C PRO A 50 -3.93 -11.05 -8.81
N ALA A 51 -4.43 -9.85 -8.49
CA ALA A 51 -5.75 -9.69 -7.90
C ALA A 51 -6.85 -10.21 -8.81
N TYR A 52 -7.77 -10.97 -8.22
CA TYR A 52 -9.03 -11.40 -8.83
C TYR A 52 -10.20 -10.82 -8.04
N LEU A 53 -11.38 -10.75 -8.66
CA LEU A 53 -12.53 -10.00 -8.14
C LEU A 53 -12.94 -10.36 -6.70
N SER A 54 -12.81 -11.63 -6.31
CA SER A 54 -13.16 -12.15 -4.99
C SER A 54 -11.98 -12.24 -4.01
N LEU A 55 -10.82 -11.66 -4.33
CA LEU A 55 -9.63 -11.72 -3.48
C LEU A 55 -9.86 -10.98 -2.15
N HIS A 56 -9.56 -11.68 -1.05
CA HIS A 56 -9.49 -11.14 0.30
C HIS A 56 -8.13 -11.44 0.92
N VAL A 57 -7.75 -10.68 1.94
CA VAL A 57 -6.62 -11.08 2.80
C VAL A 57 -6.92 -12.41 3.48
N ASN A 58 -5.88 -13.21 3.70
CA ASN A 58 -5.96 -14.47 4.45
C ASN A 58 -5.55 -14.33 5.93
N SER A 59 -5.25 -13.12 6.38
CA SER A 59 -4.89 -12.78 7.76
C SER A 59 -5.85 -11.74 8.32
N GLU A 60 -6.07 -11.74 9.64
CA GLU A 60 -6.93 -10.73 10.30
C GLU A 60 -6.39 -9.33 10.01
N ASN A 61 -7.30 -8.36 9.80
CA ASN A 61 -6.97 -6.97 9.53
C ASN A 61 -5.92 -6.38 10.50
N LYS A 62 -5.98 -6.70 11.79
CA LYS A 62 -5.01 -6.24 12.81
C LYS A 62 -3.62 -6.82 12.63
N VAL A 63 -3.51 -8.00 12.02
CA VAL A 63 -2.23 -8.65 11.70
C VAL A 63 -1.67 -8.10 10.39
N THR A 64 -2.54 -7.77 9.44
CA THR A 64 -2.15 -7.19 8.14
C THR A 64 -1.76 -5.71 8.22
N ALA A 65 -2.34 -4.96 9.17
CA ALA A 65 -2.14 -3.51 9.30
C ALA A 65 -0.67 -3.12 9.54
N TYR A 66 -0.31 -1.90 9.13
CA TYR A 66 0.92 -1.26 9.59
C TYR A 66 0.75 -0.90 11.07
N GLN A 67 1.83 -1.04 11.83
CA GLN A 67 1.79 -0.93 13.28
C GLN A 67 1.30 0.45 13.77
N ASP A 68 1.57 1.51 13.02
CA ASP A 68 1.20 2.89 13.33
C ASP A 68 0.03 3.43 12.48
N PHE A 69 -0.63 2.54 11.75
CA PHE A 69 -1.79 2.87 10.91
C PHE A 69 -2.77 1.69 10.89
N PRO A 70 -3.64 1.55 11.91
CA PRO A 70 -4.64 0.49 11.93
C PRO A 70 -5.71 0.71 10.85
N PHE A 71 -6.36 -0.37 10.43
CA PHE A 71 -7.59 -0.27 9.63
C PHE A 71 -8.70 0.50 10.41
N PRO A 72 -9.67 1.10 9.71
CA PRO A 72 -10.87 1.65 10.32
C PRO A 72 -11.57 0.64 11.24
N SER A 73 -12.23 1.12 12.30
CA SER A 73 -12.87 0.25 13.29
C SER A 73 -14.01 -0.62 12.74
N ASP A 74 -14.60 -0.19 11.63
CA ASP A 74 -15.67 -0.88 10.89
C ASP A 74 -15.15 -1.73 9.71
N ALA A 75 -13.82 -1.81 9.52
CA ALA A 75 -13.25 -2.68 8.50
C ALA A 75 -13.55 -4.16 8.77
N PRO A 76 -13.82 -4.97 7.74
CA PRO A 76 -14.03 -6.41 7.91
C PRO A 76 -12.82 -7.09 8.55
N LEU A 77 -13.06 -8.25 9.18
CA LEU A 77 -11.99 -9.08 9.74
C LEU A 77 -10.96 -9.49 8.66
N TYR A 78 -11.44 -9.75 7.44
CA TYR A 78 -10.63 -10.05 6.27
C TYR A 78 -11.00 -9.10 5.12
N PRO A 79 -10.34 -7.93 5.01
CA PRO A 79 -10.63 -6.98 3.94
C PRO A 79 -10.43 -7.55 2.53
N ASP A 80 -11.27 -7.12 1.60
CA ASP A 80 -11.15 -7.45 0.18
C ASP A 80 -10.07 -6.61 -0.53
N HIS A 81 -9.82 -6.92 -1.81
CA HIS A 81 -8.83 -6.19 -2.59
C HIS A 81 -9.09 -4.68 -2.69
N LYS A 82 -10.36 -4.23 -2.66
CA LYS A 82 -10.71 -2.81 -2.78
C LYS A 82 -10.37 -2.10 -1.49
N GLN A 83 -10.77 -2.70 -0.37
CA GLN A 83 -10.50 -2.19 0.97
C GLN A 83 -9.00 -2.14 1.27
N MET A 84 -8.22 -3.09 0.75
CA MET A 84 -6.76 -3.03 0.82
C MET A 84 -6.19 -1.84 0.04
N VAL A 85 -6.70 -1.56 -1.17
CA VAL A 85 -6.26 -0.38 -1.95
C VAL A 85 -6.65 0.91 -1.23
N ASP A 86 -7.89 1.03 -0.73
CA ASP A 86 -8.36 2.20 0.02
C ASP A 86 -7.49 2.44 1.26
N TYR A 87 -7.09 1.38 1.96
CA TYR A 87 -6.17 1.44 3.09
C TYR A 87 -4.77 1.97 2.70
N PHE A 88 -4.23 1.53 1.55
CA PHE A 88 -2.93 2.03 1.07
C PHE A 88 -2.99 3.48 0.59
N GLU A 89 -4.10 3.89 -0.05
CA GLU A 89 -4.34 5.28 -0.43
C GLU A 89 -4.42 6.17 0.82
N ALA A 90 -5.19 5.76 1.83
CA ALA A 90 -5.26 6.47 3.11
C ALA A 90 -3.90 6.53 3.84
N TYR A 91 -3.09 5.46 3.76
CA TYR A 91 -1.73 5.45 4.32
C TYR A 91 -0.83 6.46 3.60
N ALA A 92 -0.86 6.48 2.27
CA ALA A 92 -0.07 7.41 1.47
C ALA A 92 -0.45 8.88 1.76
N ASP A 93 -1.75 9.19 1.83
CA ASP A 93 -2.24 10.53 2.16
C ASP A 93 -1.88 10.98 3.58
N ARG A 94 -1.81 10.04 4.52
CA ARG A 94 -1.47 10.33 5.93
C ARG A 94 0.01 10.68 6.13
N PHE A 95 0.91 10.12 5.32
CA PHE A 95 2.36 10.16 5.53
C PHE A 95 3.15 10.79 4.38
N GLN A 96 2.51 11.69 3.62
CA GLN A 96 3.10 12.47 2.51
C GLN A 96 4.50 13.03 2.81
#